data_AF-A0A0C2J0U4-F1
#
_entry.id   AF-A0A0C2J0U4-F1
#
_cell.length_a   1.000
_cell.length_b   1.000
_cell.length_c   1.000
_cell.angle_alpha   90.00
_cell.angle_beta   90.00
_cell.angle_gamma   90.00
#
_symmetry.space_group_name_H-M   'P 1'
#
loop_
_entity.id
_entity.type
_entity.pdbx_description
1 polymer ?
#
loop_
_entity_poly.entity_id
_entity_poly.type
_entity_poly.pdbx_seq_one_letter_code
_entity_poly.pdbx_strand_id
1 'polypeptide(L)'
;MTAFQKISHKMFPIVVLGDNLPTINQAIVLCMTLIDRFKDNDEIRERTCEVLFCVLYVSFEVPYDHKKVSEKLLQLYQFSGQICYVQPFLAFIRVYEMGTGGRMWFFKHSFAIFEQACFFLSHEGTNHHPQLLRYIMELLHPILMIQYEKVLLNKTIGNLISLASQGLLSSDEQTFFECQFVIKELFQRSPSPIHGPSKHKNPIVVSLFNANFRQIVQNCIENILRNGDPSYYYSSAEIICIMNNAEKHGINSSLTIDEELVEKSLEHCRDKIGSHPSVFDDLWKIIEASKDRNVNAMASDLNRKLTS
;
A
#
# COMPACT_ATOMS: atom_id res chain seq x y z
N MET A 1 14.35 -20.03 -5.25
CA MET A 1 13.07 -20.31 -5.96
C MET A 1 12.80 -21.81 -5.95
N THR A 2 11.81 -22.27 -5.18
CA THR A 2 11.52 -23.70 -4.96
C THR A 2 10.75 -24.32 -6.14
N ALA A 3 10.71 -25.66 -6.23
CA ALA A 3 9.90 -26.36 -7.23
C ALA A 3 8.41 -25.99 -7.13
N PHE A 4 7.93 -25.76 -5.91
CA PHE A 4 6.56 -25.31 -5.66
C PHE A 4 6.31 -23.89 -6.19
N GLN A 5 7.21 -22.94 -5.91
CA GLN A 5 7.11 -21.58 -6.47
C GLN A 5 7.08 -21.56 -8.00
N LYS A 6 7.86 -22.43 -8.65
CA LYS A 6 7.83 -22.57 -10.13
C LYS A 6 6.48 -23.09 -10.64
N ILE A 7 5.82 -23.99 -9.91
CA ILE A 7 4.50 -24.53 -10.28
C ILE A 7 3.42 -23.48 -10.00
N SER A 8 3.46 -22.86 -8.81
CA SER A 8 2.57 -21.77 -8.41
C SER A 8 2.57 -20.60 -9.39
N HIS A 9 3.73 -20.17 -9.89
CA HIS A 9 3.79 -19.11 -10.90
C HIS A 9 3.10 -19.49 -12.22
N LYS A 10 3.09 -20.78 -12.57
CA LYS A 10 2.39 -21.27 -13.76
C LYS A 10 0.87 -21.40 -13.54
N MET A 11 0.37 -21.24 -12.32
CA MET A 11 -1.06 -21.33 -12.00
C MET A 11 -1.82 -20.04 -12.25
N PHE A 12 -1.16 -18.87 -12.31
CA PHE A 12 -1.81 -17.56 -12.51
C PHE A 12 -2.70 -17.43 -13.77
N PRO A 13 -2.39 -18.05 -14.93
CA PRO A 13 -3.26 -18.00 -16.11
C PRO A 13 -4.30 -19.13 -16.19
N ILE A 14 -4.36 -20.04 -15.20
CA ILE A 14 -5.24 -21.21 -15.28
C ILE A 14 -6.66 -20.82 -14.85
N VAL A 15 -7.59 -20.81 -15.82
CA VAL A 15 -9.03 -20.82 -15.53
C VAL A 15 -9.39 -22.18 -14.96
N VAL A 16 -9.85 -22.19 -13.71
CA VAL A 16 -10.20 -23.45 -13.05
C VAL A 16 -11.65 -23.80 -13.35
N LEU A 17 -11.84 -24.83 -14.17
CA LEU A 17 -13.16 -25.40 -14.43
C LEU A 17 -13.78 -25.97 -13.15
N GLY A 18 -15.11 -25.92 -13.03
CA GLY A 18 -15.85 -26.40 -11.86
C GLY A 18 -15.53 -27.84 -11.43
N ASP A 19 -15.15 -28.70 -12.37
CA ASP A 19 -14.75 -30.10 -12.11
C ASP A 19 -13.50 -30.22 -11.23
N ASN A 20 -12.70 -29.16 -11.11
CA ASN A 20 -11.51 -29.12 -10.25
C ASN A 20 -11.81 -28.66 -8.81
N LEU A 21 -13.07 -28.31 -8.49
CA LEU A 21 -13.49 -27.90 -7.14
C LEU A 21 -13.07 -28.91 -6.05
N PRO A 22 -13.23 -30.24 -6.22
CA PRO A 22 -12.78 -31.20 -5.22
C PRO A 22 -11.28 -31.11 -4.93
N THR A 23 -10.46 -30.90 -5.97
CA THR A 23 -9.01 -30.77 -5.86
C THR A 23 -8.62 -29.49 -5.11
N ILE A 24 -9.26 -28.36 -5.45
CA ILE A 24 -9.06 -27.09 -4.72
C ILE A 24 -9.41 -27.27 -3.24
N ASN A 25 -10.58 -27.85 -2.94
CA ASN A 25 -11.03 -28.05 -1.57
C ASN A 25 -10.05 -28.91 -0.78
N GLN A 26 -9.57 -29.99 -1.37
CA GLN A 26 -8.55 -30.85 -0.76
C GLN A 26 -7.24 -30.10 -0.51
N ALA A 27 -6.79 -29.28 -1.48
CA ALA A 27 -5.58 -28.48 -1.34
C ALA A 27 -5.70 -27.44 -0.21
N ILE A 28 -6.82 -26.72 -0.13
CA ILE A 28 -7.08 -25.76 0.95
C ILE A 28 -7.11 -26.48 2.31
N VAL A 29 -7.86 -27.59 2.42
CA VAL A 29 -7.95 -28.37 3.66
C VAL A 29 -6.57 -28.88 4.09
N LEU A 30 -5.76 -29.37 3.15
CA LEU A 30 -4.40 -29.81 3.41
C LEU A 30 -3.53 -28.67 3.92
N CYS A 31 -3.58 -27.49 3.30
CA CYS A 31 -2.83 -26.31 3.75
C CYS A 31 -3.22 -25.92 5.19
N MET A 32 -4.51 -25.85 5.49
CA MET A 32 -4.98 -25.51 6.84
C MET A 32 -4.57 -26.57 7.87
N THR A 33 -4.59 -27.85 7.49
CA THR A 33 -4.13 -28.96 8.34
C THR A 33 -2.64 -28.87 8.62
N LEU A 34 -1.82 -28.52 7.62
CA LEU A 34 -0.38 -28.34 7.78
C LEU A 34 -0.07 -27.14 8.69
N ILE A 35 -0.77 -26.01 8.50
CA ILE A 35 -0.64 -24.83 9.37
C ILE A 35 -0.94 -25.19 10.83
N ASP A 36 -2.06 -25.87 11.10
CA ASP A 36 -2.43 -26.25 12.47
C ASP A 36 -1.46 -27.28 13.07
N ARG A 37 -0.99 -28.26 12.27
CA ARG A 37 -0.07 -29.31 12.73
C ARG A 37 1.34 -28.79 13.01
N PHE A 38 1.82 -27.84 12.23
CA PHE A 38 3.16 -27.30 12.30
C PHE A 38 3.19 -25.86 12.85
N LYS A 39 2.29 -25.56 13.79
CA LYS A 39 2.15 -24.21 14.38
C LYS A 39 3.44 -23.63 14.97
N ASP A 40 4.33 -24.49 15.46
CA ASP A 40 5.62 -24.14 16.09
C ASP A 40 6.80 -24.14 15.09
N ASN A 41 6.55 -24.39 13.80
CA ASN A 41 7.57 -24.36 12.74
C ASN A 41 7.25 -23.24 11.74
N ASP A 42 7.94 -22.12 11.91
CA ASP A 42 7.69 -20.90 11.13
C ASP A 42 7.94 -21.08 9.64
N GLU A 43 8.99 -21.82 9.25
CA GLU A 43 9.32 -22.07 7.85
C GLU A 43 8.23 -22.88 7.14
N ILE A 44 7.76 -23.98 7.73
CA ILE A 44 6.71 -24.81 7.15
C ILE A 44 5.43 -23.99 7.01
N ARG A 45 5.09 -23.20 8.01
CA ARG A 45 3.89 -22.37 7.99
C ARG A 45 3.97 -21.28 6.91
N GLU A 46 5.08 -20.55 6.82
CA GLU A 46 5.29 -19.54 5.78
C GLU A 46 5.13 -20.13 4.38
N ARG A 47 5.80 -21.25 4.11
CA ARG A 47 5.67 -21.96 2.83
C ARG A 47 4.24 -22.43 2.58
N THR A 48 3.55 -22.91 3.60
CA THR A 48 2.16 -23.34 3.47
C THR A 48 1.22 -22.17 3.19
N CYS A 49 1.46 -20.99 3.78
CA CYS A 49 0.73 -19.76 3.47
C CYS A 49 0.99 -19.28 2.04
N GLU A 50 2.22 -19.36 1.53
CA GLU A 50 2.53 -19.09 0.12
C GLU A 50 1.72 -20.02 -0.81
N VAL A 51 1.68 -21.32 -0.48
CA VAL A 51 0.88 -22.31 -1.23
C VAL A 51 -0.61 -21.95 -1.17
N LEU A 52 -1.13 -21.68 0.03
CA LEU A 52 -2.53 -21.35 0.24
C LEU A 52 -2.94 -20.10 -0.54
N PHE A 53 -2.10 -19.06 -0.57
CA PHE A 53 -2.32 -17.88 -1.39
C PHE A 53 -2.52 -18.26 -2.86
N CYS A 54 -1.66 -19.10 -3.44
CA CYS A 54 -1.79 -19.51 -4.84
C CYS A 54 -3.06 -20.35 -5.10
N VAL A 55 -3.40 -21.27 -4.19
CA VAL A 55 -4.61 -22.08 -4.30
C VAL A 55 -5.86 -21.18 -4.23
N LEU A 56 -5.88 -20.24 -3.28
CA LEU A 56 -6.98 -19.28 -3.16
C LEU A 56 -7.09 -18.39 -4.40
N TYR A 57 -5.95 -17.92 -4.92
CA TYR A 57 -5.90 -17.02 -6.06
C TYR A 57 -6.54 -17.60 -7.32
N VAL A 58 -6.39 -18.91 -7.56
CA VAL A 58 -7.02 -19.60 -8.70
C VAL A 58 -8.45 -20.07 -8.42
N SER A 59 -8.81 -20.22 -7.14
CA SER A 59 -10.13 -20.71 -6.73
C SER A 59 -11.22 -19.63 -6.68
N PHE A 60 -10.92 -18.40 -7.08
CA PHE A 60 -11.82 -17.25 -6.89
C PHE A 60 -13.17 -17.37 -7.63
N GLU A 61 -13.23 -18.13 -8.73
CA GLU A 61 -14.46 -18.39 -9.51
C GLU A 61 -15.24 -19.60 -9.02
N VAL A 62 -14.66 -20.38 -8.11
CA VAL A 62 -15.20 -21.65 -7.69
C VAL A 62 -16.04 -21.45 -6.42
N PRO A 63 -17.26 -22.01 -6.33
CA PRO A 63 -18.13 -21.88 -5.15
C PRO A 63 -17.54 -22.65 -3.96
N TYR A 64 -16.65 -22.00 -3.22
CA TYR A 64 -16.03 -22.48 -2.00
C TYR A 64 -16.36 -21.55 -0.83
N ASP A 65 -16.33 -22.08 0.40
CA ASP A 65 -16.54 -21.29 1.62
C ASP A 65 -15.29 -20.47 1.99
N HIS A 66 -14.97 -19.50 1.12
CA HIS A 66 -13.89 -18.53 1.29
C HIS A 66 -14.00 -17.76 2.61
N LYS A 67 -15.24 -17.54 3.08
CA LYS A 67 -15.50 -16.88 4.35
C LYS A 67 -14.90 -17.68 5.50
N LYS A 68 -15.20 -18.97 5.62
CA LYS A 68 -14.68 -19.81 6.71
C LYS A 68 -13.15 -19.85 6.74
N VAL A 69 -12.50 -19.92 5.57
CA VAL A 69 -11.03 -19.88 5.50
C VAL A 69 -10.48 -18.53 5.93
N SER A 70 -11.10 -17.43 5.47
CA SER A 70 -10.71 -16.09 5.90
C SER A 70 -10.90 -15.88 7.42
N GLU A 71 -11.96 -16.41 8.04
CA GLU A 71 -12.18 -16.33 9.49
C GLU A 71 -11.08 -17.06 10.26
N LYS A 72 -10.70 -18.26 9.83
CA LYS A 72 -9.64 -19.05 10.48
C LYS A 72 -8.26 -18.39 10.31
N LEU A 73 -7.95 -17.84 9.13
CA LEU A 73 -6.70 -17.09 8.91
C LEU A 73 -6.64 -15.82 9.76
N LEU A 74 -7.76 -15.09 9.88
CA LEU A 74 -7.84 -13.92 10.74
C LEU A 74 -7.58 -14.29 12.20
N GLN A 75 -8.18 -15.37 12.70
CA GLN A 75 -7.94 -15.85 14.06
C GLN A 75 -6.48 -16.23 14.30
N LEU A 76 -5.85 -16.89 13.33
CA LEU A 76 -4.43 -17.25 13.41
C LEU A 76 -3.53 -16.00 13.45
N TYR A 77 -3.82 -14.99 12.62
CA TYR A 77 -3.11 -13.71 12.65
C TYR A 77 -3.32 -12.98 13.98
N GLN A 78 -4.56 -12.89 14.46
CA GLN A 78 -4.90 -12.27 15.75
C GLN A 78 -4.23 -12.93 16.95
N PHE A 79 -4.10 -14.25 16.92
CA PHE A 79 -3.47 -14.99 18.00
C PHE A 79 -1.94 -14.89 17.99
N SER A 80 -1.32 -14.95 16.82
CA SER A 80 0.14 -15.11 16.70
C SER A 80 0.90 -13.86 16.27
N GLY A 81 0.24 -12.89 15.64
CA GLY A 81 0.87 -11.74 14.99
C GLY A 81 1.68 -12.08 13.73
N GLN A 82 1.64 -13.32 13.25
CA GLN A 82 2.54 -13.76 12.18
C GLN A 82 2.11 -13.27 10.80
N ILE A 83 3.03 -12.59 10.11
CA ILE A 83 2.82 -11.90 8.83
C ILE A 83 2.33 -12.85 7.73
N CYS A 84 2.78 -14.11 7.74
CA CYS A 84 2.42 -15.10 6.72
C CYS A 84 0.91 -15.33 6.59
N TYR A 85 0.13 -15.09 7.65
CA TYR A 85 -1.33 -15.24 7.61
C TYR A 85 -2.04 -14.10 6.89
N VAL A 86 -1.38 -12.96 6.68
CA VAL A 86 -1.93 -11.82 5.95
C VAL A 86 -1.83 -12.04 4.44
N GLN A 87 -0.75 -12.64 3.94
CA GLN A 87 -0.54 -12.84 2.50
C GLN A 87 -1.71 -13.55 1.78
N PRO A 88 -2.31 -14.64 2.31
CA PRO A 88 -3.46 -15.27 1.66
C PRO A 88 -4.68 -14.35 1.51
N PHE A 89 -4.82 -13.28 2.30
CA PHE A 89 -5.93 -12.34 2.14
C PHE A 89 -5.91 -11.57 0.83
N LEU A 90 -4.72 -11.41 0.23
CA LEU A 90 -4.58 -10.76 -1.07
C LEU A 90 -5.30 -11.56 -2.17
N ALA A 91 -5.36 -12.89 -2.05
CA ALA A 91 -6.12 -13.71 -2.99
C ALA A 91 -7.64 -13.48 -2.91
N PHE A 92 -8.16 -13.09 -1.74
CA PHE A 92 -9.58 -12.80 -1.57
C PHE A 92 -10.03 -11.49 -2.25
N ILE A 93 -9.11 -10.61 -2.67
CA ILE A 93 -9.44 -9.41 -3.46
C ILE A 93 -10.20 -9.81 -4.73
N ARG A 94 -9.78 -10.88 -5.42
CA ARG A 94 -10.47 -11.36 -6.63
C ARG A 94 -11.87 -11.90 -6.32
N VAL A 95 -12.01 -12.66 -5.23
CA VAL A 95 -13.32 -13.15 -4.75
C VAL A 95 -14.24 -11.96 -4.45
N TYR A 96 -13.68 -10.91 -3.86
CA TYR A 96 -14.38 -9.68 -3.54
C TYR A 96 -14.88 -8.92 -4.79
N GLU A 97 -14.01 -8.77 -5.79
CA GLU A 97 -14.30 -8.04 -7.04
C GLU A 97 -15.42 -8.69 -7.85
N MET A 98 -15.50 -10.04 -7.86
CA MET A 98 -16.52 -10.80 -8.58
C MET A 98 -17.96 -10.64 -8.01
N GLY A 99 -18.13 -9.96 -6.87
CA GLY A 99 -19.45 -9.51 -6.41
C GLY A 99 -20.34 -10.58 -5.79
N THR A 100 -19.85 -11.79 -5.56
CA THR A 100 -20.61 -12.94 -5.04
C THR A 100 -20.76 -12.87 -3.51
N GLY A 101 -21.51 -11.91 -2.97
CA GLY A 101 -21.82 -11.81 -1.52
C GLY A 101 -20.63 -11.66 -0.56
N GLY A 102 -19.39 -11.70 -1.09
CA GLY A 102 -18.15 -11.72 -0.33
C GLY A 102 -17.81 -10.42 0.38
N ARG A 103 -18.42 -9.33 -0.10
CA ARG A 103 -18.08 -7.96 0.28
C ARG A 103 -18.15 -7.73 1.78
N MET A 104 -19.23 -8.12 2.43
CA MET A 104 -19.45 -7.77 3.84
C MET A 104 -18.45 -8.41 4.79
N TRP A 105 -18.18 -9.71 4.63
CA TRP A 105 -17.21 -10.40 5.50
C TRP A 105 -15.77 -10.03 5.15
N PHE A 106 -15.45 -9.84 3.87
CA PHE A 106 -14.10 -9.46 3.44
C PHE A 106 -13.71 -8.12 4.06
N PHE A 107 -14.59 -7.11 4.00
CA PHE A 107 -14.32 -5.82 4.65
C PHE A 107 -14.12 -5.92 6.15
N LYS A 108 -14.99 -6.68 6.82
CA LYS A 108 -14.89 -6.89 8.25
C LYS A 108 -13.54 -7.50 8.62
N HIS A 109 -13.07 -8.50 7.86
CA HIS A 109 -11.80 -9.17 8.14
C HIS A 109 -10.61 -8.28 7.78
N SER A 110 -10.61 -7.59 6.65
CA SER A 110 -9.55 -6.67 6.27
C SER A 110 -9.38 -5.54 7.29
N PHE A 111 -10.48 -4.98 7.82
CA PHE A 111 -10.41 -3.97 8.87
C PHE A 111 -9.86 -4.50 10.19
N ALA A 112 -10.17 -5.75 10.56
CA ALA A 112 -9.56 -6.38 11.72
C ALA A 112 -8.05 -6.60 11.53
N ILE A 113 -7.61 -6.97 10.32
CA ILE A 113 -6.19 -7.06 9.97
C ILE A 113 -5.52 -5.69 10.09
N PHE A 114 -6.14 -4.63 9.56
CA PHE A 114 -5.61 -3.28 9.62
C PHE A 114 -5.46 -2.77 11.06
N GLU A 115 -6.45 -2.98 11.92
CA GLU A 115 -6.37 -2.61 13.34
C GLU A 115 -5.14 -3.24 14.01
N GLN A 116 -4.96 -4.54 13.83
CA GLN A 116 -3.85 -5.26 14.44
C GLN A 116 -2.49 -4.91 13.81
N ALA A 117 -2.42 -4.77 12.49
CA ALA A 117 -1.19 -4.39 11.81
C ALA A 117 -0.75 -2.98 12.18
N CYS A 118 -1.69 -2.04 12.31
CA CYS A 118 -1.40 -0.70 12.83
C CYS A 118 -0.83 -0.77 14.24
N PHE A 119 -1.45 -1.54 15.14
CA PHE A 119 -0.93 -1.73 16.48
C PHE A 119 0.51 -2.26 16.46
N PHE A 120 0.78 -3.31 15.69
CA PHE A 120 2.10 -3.92 15.61
C PHE A 120 3.15 -2.98 15.00
N LEU A 121 2.88 -2.42 13.81
CA LEU A 121 3.82 -1.56 13.09
C LEU A 121 4.11 -0.22 13.81
N SER A 122 3.16 0.31 14.58
CA SER A 122 3.40 1.51 15.39
C SER A 122 4.33 1.27 16.59
N HIS A 123 4.44 0.03 17.09
CA HIS A 123 5.34 -0.30 18.20
C HIS A 123 6.73 -0.75 17.73
N GLU A 124 6.78 -1.55 16.67
CA GLU A 124 8.05 -2.12 16.19
C GLU A 124 8.71 -1.27 15.10
N GLY A 125 7.95 -0.38 14.44
CA GLY A 125 8.43 0.46 13.34
C GLY A 125 8.35 -0.23 11.98
N THR A 126 8.05 0.55 10.95
CA THR A 126 7.82 0.05 9.58
C THR A 126 9.08 -0.56 8.94
N ASN A 127 10.26 -0.08 9.30
CA ASN A 127 11.53 -0.55 8.76
C ASN A 127 11.90 -1.98 9.20
N HIS A 128 11.35 -2.46 10.32
CA HIS A 128 11.58 -3.83 10.79
C HIS A 128 10.65 -4.84 10.10
N HIS A 129 9.49 -4.38 9.61
CA HIS A 129 8.47 -5.23 8.98
C HIS A 129 7.93 -4.67 7.67
N PRO A 130 8.80 -4.37 6.67
CA PRO A 130 8.39 -3.79 5.41
C PRO A 130 7.40 -4.70 4.66
N GLN A 131 7.57 -6.03 4.75
CA GLN A 131 6.68 -7.00 4.12
C GLN A 131 5.25 -6.94 4.65
N LEU A 132 5.06 -6.73 5.96
CA LEU A 132 3.72 -6.57 6.52
C LEU A 132 3.12 -5.27 6.00
N LEU A 133 3.85 -4.16 6.06
CA LEU A 133 3.39 -2.88 5.53
C LEU A 133 2.95 -3.01 4.07
N ARG A 134 3.77 -3.65 3.23
CA ARG A 134 3.43 -3.95 1.84
C ARG A 134 2.09 -4.68 1.73
N TYR A 135 1.91 -5.81 2.42
CA TYR A 135 0.66 -6.58 2.35
C TYR A 135 -0.56 -5.79 2.83
N ILE A 136 -0.40 -4.92 3.82
CA ILE A 136 -1.47 -4.05 4.28
C ILE A 136 -1.85 -3.02 3.21
N MET A 137 -0.86 -2.40 2.57
CA MET A 137 -1.11 -1.41 1.52
C MET A 137 -1.69 -2.04 0.26
N GLU A 138 -1.18 -3.21 -0.14
CA GLU A 138 -1.69 -4.01 -1.26
C GLU A 138 -3.14 -4.47 -1.02
N LEU A 139 -3.52 -4.76 0.24
CA LEU A 139 -4.89 -5.07 0.62
C LEU A 139 -5.80 -3.82 0.68
N LEU A 140 -5.26 -2.68 1.14
CA LEU A 140 -5.99 -1.43 1.31
C LEU A 140 -6.32 -0.75 -0.02
N HIS A 141 -5.39 -0.77 -0.97
CA HIS A 141 -5.53 -0.09 -2.27
C HIS A 141 -6.82 -0.48 -3.03
N PRO A 142 -7.12 -1.75 -3.32
CA PRO A 142 -8.36 -2.13 -4.01
C PRO A 142 -9.62 -1.84 -3.18
N ILE A 143 -9.50 -1.89 -1.85
CA ILE A 143 -10.59 -1.54 -0.92
C ILE A 143 -10.91 -0.04 -1.00
N LEU A 144 -9.89 0.83 -1.07
CA LEU A 144 -10.06 2.26 -1.35
C LEU A 144 -10.70 2.47 -2.72
N MET A 145 -10.23 1.76 -3.75
CA MET A 145 -10.79 1.84 -5.10
C MET A 145 -12.30 1.58 -5.14
N ILE A 146 -12.80 0.61 -4.37
CA ILE A 146 -14.19 0.15 -4.50
C ILE A 146 -15.10 0.65 -3.37
N GLN A 147 -14.59 0.97 -2.18
CA GLN A 147 -15.39 1.41 -1.02
C GLN A 147 -14.80 2.64 -0.30
N TYR A 148 -14.22 3.57 -1.05
CA TYR A 148 -13.62 4.81 -0.56
C TYR A 148 -14.30 5.42 0.68
N GLU A 149 -15.60 5.74 0.61
CA GLU A 149 -16.35 6.35 1.73
C GLU A 149 -16.37 5.48 3.00
N LYS A 150 -16.51 4.16 2.88
CA LYS A 150 -16.49 3.27 4.05
C LYS A 150 -15.11 3.18 4.68
N VAL A 151 -14.06 3.27 3.86
CA VAL A 151 -12.67 3.28 4.34
C VAL A 151 -12.39 4.58 5.11
N LEU A 152 -12.86 5.72 4.60
CA LEU A 152 -12.72 7.00 5.30
C LEU A 152 -13.41 7.01 6.67
N LEU A 153 -14.54 6.32 6.80
CA LEU A 153 -15.25 6.20 8.08
C LEU A 153 -14.56 5.23 9.06
N ASN A 154 -13.55 4.48 8.63
CA ASN A 154 -12.82 3.58 9.53
C ASN A 154 -11.84 4.37 10.41
N LYS A 155 -11.93 4.18 11.73
CA LYS A 155 -11.03 4.82 12.72
C LYS A 155 -9.54 4.55 12.48
N THR A 156 -9.17 3.46 11.81
CA THR A 156 -7.76 3.10 11.55
C THR A 156 -7.15 3.85 10.38
N ILE A 157 -7.95 4.53 9.54
CA ILE A 157 -7.44 5.12 8.30
C ILE A 157 -6.34 6.14 8.58
N GLY A 158 -6.45 6.95 9.64
CA GLY A 158 -5.39 7.89 10.04
C GLY A 158 -4.05 7.20 10.29
N ASN A 159 -4.05 6.07 11.02
CA ASN A 159 -2.85 5.30 11.30
C ASN A 159 -2.29 4.64 10.03
N LEU A 160 -3.16 4.10 9.16
CA LEU A 160 -2.75 3.51 7.90
C LEU A 160 -2.06 4.54 6.99
N ILE A 161 -2.55 5.77 6.93
CA ILE A 161 -1.92 6.84 6.13
C ILE A 161 -0.60 7.30 6.75
N SER A 162 -0.51 7.36 8.08
CA SER A 162 0.78 7.63 8.74
C SER A 162 1.81 6.54 8.44
N LEU A 163 1.42 5.27 8.44
CA LEU A 163 2.29 4.15 8.08
C LEU A 163 2.67 4.17 6.60
N ALA A 164 1.73 4.46 5.70
CA ALA A 164 2.01 4.62 4.27
C ALA A 164 2.99 5.77 4.02
N SER A 165 2.82 6.90 4.73
CA SER A 165 3.75 8.03 4.69
C SER A 165 5.16 7.60 5.07
N GLN A 166 5.33 6.85 6.17
CA GLN A 166 6.63 6.30 6.57
C GLN A 166 7.20 5.31 5.52
N GLY A 167 6.35 4.49 4.92
CA GLY A 167 6.73 3.55 3.86
C GLY A 167 7.28 4.21 2.59
N LEU A 168 7.09 5.51 2.39
CA LEU A 168 7.73 6.27 1.31
C LEU A 168 9.25 6.35 1.44
N LEU A 169 9.81 6.02 2.61
CA LEU A 169 11.26 5.91 2.84
C LEU A 169 11.78 4.47 2.76
N SER A 170 10.92 3.50 2.43
CA SER A 170 11.30 2.09 2.36
C SER A 170 12.37 1.85 1.30
N SER A 171 13.42 1.12 1.67
CA SER A 171 14.40 0.58 0.70
C SER A 171 13.87 -0.62 -0.08
N ASP A 172 12.79 -1.26 0.38
CA ASP A 172 12.06 -2.27 -0.38
C ASP A 172 11.14 -1.58 -1.38
N GLU A 173 11.45 -1.76 -2.67
CA GLU A 173 10.79 -1.12 -3.81
C GLU A 173 9.29 -1.40 -3.85
N GLN A 174 8.91 -2.66 -3.61
CA GLN A 174 7.49 -3.02 -3.66
C GLN A 174 6.70 -2.37 -2.52
N THR A 175 7.26 -2.33 -1.31
CA THR A 175 6.65 -1.62 -0.17
C THR A 175 6.49 -0.14 -0.47
N PHE A 176 7.51 0.51 -1.06
CA PHE A 176 7.44 1.91 -1.47
C PHE A 176 6.28 2.16 -2.43
N PHE A 177 6.16 1.36 -3.50
CA PHE A 177 5.11 1.54 -4.50
C PHE A 177 3.70 1.29 -3.95
N GLU A 178 3.50 0.28 -3.11
CA GLU A 178 2.19 0.05 -2.51
C GLU A 178 1.76 1.20 -1.59
N CYS A 179 2.71 1.76 -0.82
CA CYS A 179 2.46 2.96 -0.01
C CYS A 179 2.11 4.17 -0.88
N GLN A 180 2.84 4.36 -1.99
CA GLN A 180 2.58 5.42 -2.96
C GLN A 180 1.19 5.29 -3.56
N PHE A 181 0.77 4.09 -3.98
CA PHE A 181 -0.55 3.85 -4.57
C PHE A 181 -1.68 4.21 -3.61
N VAL A 182 -1.57 3.84 -2.33
CA VAL A 182 -2.56 4.18 -1.30
C VAL A 182 -2.67 5.69 -1.11
N ILE A 183 -1.53 6.41 -0.98
CA ILE A 183 -1.52 7.87 -0.80
C ILE A 183 -2.12 8.57 -2.02
N LYS A 184 -1.73 8.10 -3.22
CA LYS A 184 -2.22 8.63 -4.49
C LYS A 184 -3.72 8.43 -4.63
N GLU A 185 -4.21 7.21 -4.45
CA GLU A 185 -5.64 6.89 -4.54
C GLU A 185 -6.44 7.67 -3.48
N LEU A 186 -5.92 7.85 -2.27
CA LEU A 186 -6.60 8.62 -1.24
C LEU A 186 -6.78 10.10 -1.63
N PHE A 187 -5.72 10.75 -2.11
CA PHE A 187 -5.70 12.21 -2.27
C PHE A 187 -5.91 12.71 -3.70
N GLN A 188 -5.74 11.89 -4.73
CA GLN A 188 -6.06 12.28 -6.12
C GLN A 188 -7.52 12.05 -6.49
N ARG A 189 -8.18 11.11 -5.83
CA ARG A 189 -9.49 10.64 -6.28
C ARG A 189 -10.51 11.78 -6.27
N SER A 190 -10.84 12.25 -7.46
CA SER A 190 -12.01 13.09 -7.68
C SER A 190 -13.26 12.28 -7.34
N PRO A 191 -14.26 12.86 -6.63
CA PRO A 191 -15.51 12.17 -6.36
C PRO A 191 -16.09 11.65 -7.68
N SER A 192 -16.42 10.36 -7.71
CA SER A 192 -16.89 9.68 -8.91
C SER A 192 -18.06 10.46 -9.52
N PRO A 193 -18.09 10.68 -10.85
CA PRO A 193 -19.19 11.38 -11.51
C PRO A 193 -20.54 10.68 -11.30
N ILE A 194 -20.54 9.39 -10.93
CA ILE A 194 -21.74 8.61 -10.60
C ILE A 194 -22.48 9.16 -9.37
N HIS A 195 -21.82 9.95 -8.51
CA HIS A 195 -22.43 10.55 -7.32
C HIS A 195 -22.78 12.04 -7.49
N GLY A 196 -22.83 12.49 -8.74
CA GLY A 196 -23.14 13.88 -9.10
C GLY A 196 -22.02 14.86 -8.69
N PRO A 197 -22.14 16.14 -9.06
CA PRO A 197 -21.19 17.20 -8.71
C PRO A 197 -21.33 17.59 -7.23
N SER A 198 -21.33 16.61 -6.33
CA SER A 198 -20.98 16.79 -4.93
C SER A 198 -19.48 17.10 -4.90
N LYS A 199 -19.13 18.38 -5.12
CA LYS A 199 -17.83 18.97 -4.75
C LYS A 199 -17.70 19.01 -3.23
N HIS A 200 -17.91 17.87 -2.57
CA HIS A 200 -17.87 17.79 -1.12
C HIS A 200 -16.42 17.62 -0.70
N LYS A 201 -15.91 18.73 -0.17
CA LYS A 201 -14.85 18.84 0.82
C LYS A 201 -15.08 17.81 1.92
N ASN A 202 -14.75 16.54 1.68
CA ASN A 202 -14.94 15.51 2.69
C ASN A 202 -14.04 15.91 3.88
N PRO A 203 -14.62 16.29 5.03
CA PRO A 203 -13.83 16.83 6.13
C PRO A 203 -12.84 15.81 6.68
N ILE A 204 -13.12 14.51 6.50
CA ILE A 204 -12.19 13.43 6.85
C ILE A 204 -10.96 13.48 5.94
N VAL A 205 -11.14 13.57 4.62
CA VAL A 205 -10.00 13.66 3.68
C VAL A 205 -9.16 14.91 3.94
N VAL A 206 -9.80 16.07 4.17
CA VAL A 206 -9.09 17.31 4.51
C VAL A 206 -8.32 17.17 5.83
N SER A 207 -8.92 16.54 6.84
CA SER A 207 -8.26 16.26 8.12
C SER A 207 -7.06 15.33 7.95
N LEU A 208 -7.23 14.23 7.21
CA LEU A 208 -6.15 13.27 6.91
C LEU A 208 -5.01 13.92 6.13
N PHE A 209 -5.35 14.75 5.14
CA PHE A 209 -4.39 15.52 4.36
C PHE A 209 -3.58 16.45 5.28
N ASN A 210 -4.27 17.28 6.06
CA ASN A 210 -3.61 18.24 6.95
C ASN A 210 -2.72 17.57 7.99
N ALA A 211 -3.16 16.43 8.53
CA ALA A 211 -2.40 15.69 9.54
C ALA A 211 -1.11 15.05 8.99
N ASN A 212 -1.07 14.69 7.70
CA ASN A 212 0.04 13.95 7.11
C ASN A 212 0.86 14.75 6.08
N PHE A 213 0.39 15.93 5.65
CA PHE A 213 0.98 16.74 4.59
C PHE A 213 2.50 16.94 4.73
N ARG A 214 2.94 17.44 5.89
CA ARG A 214 4.36 17.76 6.13
C ARG A 214 5.23 16.51 6.05
N GLN A 215 4.81 15.43 6.69
CA GLN A 215 5.55 14.18 6.71
C GLN A 215 5.65 13.55 5.32
N ILE A 216 4.55 13.53 4.55
CA ILE A 216 4.54 13.01 3.19
C ILE A 216 5.51 13.79 2.31
N VAL A 217 5.45 15.13 2.34
CA VAL A 217 6.34 15.99 1.55
C VAL A 217 7.81 15.77 1.94
N GLN A 218 8.11 15.77 3.25
CA GLN A 218 9.45 15.51 3.76
C GLN A 218 9.99 14.15 3.29
N ASN A 219 9.20 13.10 3.43
CA ASN A 219 9.59 11.75 3.04
C ASN A 219 9.83 11.65 1.52
N CYS A 220 9.01 12.30 0.69
CA CYS A 220 9.23 12.35 -0.75
C CYS A 220 10.52 13.08 -1.14
N ILE A 221 10.82 14.23 -0.50
CA ILE A 221 12.06 14.98 -0.75
C ILE A 221 13.28 14.15 -0.33
N GLU A 222 13.24 13.58 0.87
CA GLU A 222 14.31 12.71 1.38
C GLU A 222 14.52 11.50 0.45
N ASN A 223 13.45 10.88 -0.02
CA ASN A 223 13.51 9.75 -0.94
C ASN A 223 14.16 10.11 -2.28
N ILE A 224 13.82 11.28 -2.86
CA ILE A 224 14.46 11.84 -4.07
C ILE A 224 15.97 12.01 -3.89
N LEU A 225 16.40 12.44 -2.70
CA LEU A 225 17.82 12.70 -2.41
C LEU A 225 18.60 11.41 -2.07
N ARG A 226 17.92 10.42 -1.51
CA ARG A 226 18.54 9.19 -1.02
C ARG A 226 18.67 8.12 -2.09
N ASN A 227 17.64 7.94 -2.91
CA ASN A 227 17.58 6.87 -3.89
C ASN A 227 18.10 7.32 -5.26
N GLY A 228 19.02 6.53 -5.82
CA GLY A 228 19.56 6.77 -7.18
C GLY A 228 18.70 6.18 -8.29
N ASP A 229 17.66 5.42 -7.95
CA ASP A 229 16.73 4.85 -8.91
C ASP A 229 15.73 5.92 -9.40
N PRO A 230 15.67 6.21 -10.71
CA PRO A 230 14.71 7.16 -11.28
C PRO A 230 13.24 6.85 -10.92
N SER A 231 12.88 5.58 -10.67
CA SER A 231 11.51 5.17 -10.38
C SER A 231 10.99 5.80 -9.08
N TYR A 232 11.79 5.76 -8.01
CA TYR A 232 11.51 6.39 -6.72
C TYR A 232 11.39 7.90 -6.85
N TYR A 233 12.27 8.49 -7.65
CA TYR A 233 12.25 9.90 -7.97
C TYR A 233 10.88 10.28 -8.57
N TYR A 234 10.46 9.61 -9.66
CA TYR A 234 9.25 9.99 -10.40
C TYR A 234 8.00 9.83 -9.54
N SER A 235 7.92 8.74 -8.80
CA SER A 235 6.82 8.48 -7.87
C SER A 235 6.72 9.51 -6.74
N SER A 236 7.86 9.93 -6.18
CA SER A 236 7.90 10.95 -5.12
C SER A 236 7.51 12.32 -5.65
N ALA A 237 7.99 12.67 -6.84
CA ALA A 237 7.66 13.92 -7.50
C ALA A 237 6.16 13.99 -7.88
N GLU A 238 5.57 12.86 -8.27
CA GLU A 238 4.12 12.76 -8.46
C GLU A 238 3.35 13.03 -7.15
N ILE A 239 3.78 12.45 -6.02
CA ILE A 239 3.15 12.73 -4.72
C ILE A 239 3.26 14.20 -4.34
N ILE A 240 4.44 14.81 -4.49
CA ILE A 240 4.65 16.25 -4.25
C ILE A 240 3.68 17.08 -5.10
N CYS A 241 3.47 16.70 -6.36
CA CYS A 241 2.50 17.35 -7.23
C CYS A 241 1.06 17.23 -6.69
N ILE A 242 0.65 16.06 -6.20
CA ILE A 242 -0.67 15.88 -5.58
C ILE A 242 -0.80 16.79 -4.36
N MET A 243 0.21 16.79 -3.49
CA MET A 243 0.20 17.59 -2.26
C MET A 243 0.14 19.09 -2.56
N ASN A 244 0.87 19.56 -3.56
CA ASN A 244 0.91 20.98 -3.94
C ASN A 244 -0.32 21.44 -4.73
N ASN A 245 -1.10 20.50 -5.29
CA ASN A 245 -2.30 20.78 -6.08
C ASN A 245 -3.57 20.23 -5.43
N ALA A 246 -3.58 20.07 -4.10
CA ALA A 246 -4.68 19.46 -3.36
C ALA A 246 -6.06 20.08 -3.67
N GLU A 247 -6.12 21.40 -3.90
CA GLU A 247 -7.33 22.11 -4.30
C GLU A 247 -7.93 21.62 -5.62
N LYS A 248 -7.08 21.25 -6.61
CA LYS A 248 -7.52 20.66 -7.89
C LYS A 248 -8.17 19.29 -7.68
N HIS A 249 -7.87 18.63 -6.57
CA HIS A 249 -8.45 17.35 -6.15
C HIS A 249 -9.61 17.52 -5.15
N GLY A 250 -10.10 18.74 -4.93
CA GLY A 250 -11.22 19.02 -4.03
C GLY A 250 -10.86 19.07 -2.55
N ILE A 251 -9.57 19.05 -2.21
CA ILE A 251 -9.06 19.17 -0.85
C ILE A 251 -8.81 20.65 -0.56
N ASN A 252 -9.71 21.27 0.20
CA ASN A 252 -9.62 22.68 0.59
C ASN A 252 -8.68 22.84 1.79
N SER A 253 -7.37 22.81 1.54
CA SER A 253 -6.32 23.03 2.52
C SER A 253 -5.58 24.34 2.21
N SER A 254 -5.21 25.08 3.24
CA SER A 254 -4.32 26.25 3.12
C SER A 254 -2.84 25.86 3.17
N LEU A 255 -2.54 24.57 3.30
CA LEU A 255 -1.16 24.08 3.35
C LEU A 255 -0.54 24.15 1.97
N THR A 256 0.66 24.68 1.91
CA THR A 256 1.48 24.76 0.71
C THR A 256 2.89 24.30 1.04
N ILE A 257 3.65 23.91 0.02
CA ILE A 257 5.06 23.59 0.19
C ILE A 257 5.82 24.92 0.12
N ASP A 258 6.33 25.37 1.25
CA ASP A 258 7.11 26.60 1.40
C ASP A 258 8.62 26.29 1.55
N GLU A 259 9.44 27.35 1.47
CA GLU A 259 10.90 27.23 1.59
C GLU A 259 11.30 26.60 2.93
N GLU A 260 10.63 26.98 4.04
CA GLU A 260 10.90 26.46 5.38
C GLU A 260 10.72 24.93 5.45
N LEU A 261 9.64 24.39 4.84
CA LEU A 261 9.41 22.95 4.80
C LEU A 261 10.49 22.23 3.97
N VAL A 262 10.90 22.81 2.84
CA VAL A 262 11.97 22.26 1.99
C VAL A 262 13.28 22.25 2.76
N GLU A 263 13.70 23.38 3.33
CA GLU A 263 14.91 23.50 4.13
C GLU A 263 14.96 22.47 5.27
N LYS A 264 13.87 22.32 6.03
CA LYS A 264 13.74 21.30 7.08
C LYS A 264 13.90 19.87 6.56
N SER A 265 13.37 19.59 5.36
CA SER A 265 13.52 18.29 4.70
C SER A 265 14.99 18.02 4.35
N LEU A 266 15.70 19.06 3.93
CA LEU A 266 17.11 19.01 3.55
C LEU A 266 18.07 18.83 4.74
N GLU A 267 17.67 19.21 5.95
CA GLU A 267 18.51 19.05 7.15
C GLU A 267 18.96 17.60 7.38
N HIS A 268 18.08 16.64 7.07
CA HIS A 268 18.33 15.20 7.19
C HIS A 268 19.21 14.63 6.06
N CYS A 269 19.57 15.47 5.09
CA CYS A 269 20.39 15.13 3.92
C CYS A 269 21.58 16.08 3.73
N ARG A 270 21.97 16.87 4.75
CA ARG A 270 23.02 17.90 4.65
C ARG A 270 24.33 17.39 4.05
N ASP A 271 24.75 16.17 4.40
CA ASP A 271 26.00 15.59 3.90
C ASP A 271 26.00 15.41 2.37
N LYS A 272 24.85 15.06 1.79
CA LYS A 272 24.70 14.93 0.32
C LYS A 272 24.53 16.28 -0.37
N ILE A 273 23.99 17.27 0.33
CA ILE A 273 23.73 18.60 -0.23
C ILE A 273 24.99 19.46 -0.21
N GLY A 274 25.88 19.26 0.77
CA GLY A 274 27.15 19.98 0.88
C GLY A 274 28.03 19.87 -0.38
N SER A 275 27.90 18.80 -1.16
CA SER A 275 28.58 18.63 -2.45
C SER A 275 27.85 19.28 -3.64
N HIS A 276 26.58 19.65 -3.50
CA HIS A 276 25.76 20.19 -4.58
C HIS A 276 24.86 21.36 -4.10
N PRO A 277 25.40 22.59 -4.03
CA PRO A 277 24.64 23.76 -3.58
C PRO A 277 23.37 24.07 -4.41
N SER A 278 23.31 23.62 -5.67
CA SER A 278 22.16 23.84 -6.56
C SER A 278 20.97 22.91 -6.30
N VAL A 279 21.09 21.93 -5.41
CA VAL A 279 20.03 20.93 -5.15
C VAL A 279 18.75 21.60 -4.62
N PHE A 280 18.88 22.62 -3.78
CA PHE A 280 17.73 23.39 -3.30
C PHE A 280 16.99 24.03 -4.47
N ASP A 281 17.69 24.77 -5.34
CA ASP A 281 17.09 25.45 -6.48
C ASP A 281 16.41 24.47 -7.45
N ASP A 282 17.03 23.31 -7.69
CA ASP A 282 16.48 22.29 -8.58
C ASP A 282 15.22 21.64 -7.97
N LEU A 283 15.22 21.31 -6.67
CA LEU A 283 14.03 20.83 -5.96
C LEU A 283 12.92 21.88 -5.94
N TRP A 284 13.27 23.15 -5.73
CA TRP A 284 12.31 24.25 -5.75
C TRP A 284 11.65 24.38 -7.12
N LYS A 285 12.42 24.29 -8.21
CA LYS A 285 11.86 24.26 -9.58
C LYS A 285 10.90 23.08 -9.80
N ILE A 286 11.21 21.90 -9.26
CA ILE A 286 10.33 20.73 -9.33
C ILE A 286 9.00 21.02 -8.60
N ILE A 287 9.07 21.62 -7.41
CA ILE A 287 7.89 22.00 -6.62
C ILE A 287 7.08 23.08 -7.33
N GLU A 288 7.71 24.09 -7.93
CA GLU A 288 7.01 25.12 -8.70
C GLU A 288 6.37 24.54 -9.96
N ALA A 289 7.12 23.74 -10.73
CA ALA A 289 6.64 23.09 -11.95
C ALA A 289 5.53 22.07 -11.70
N SER A 290 5.42 21.55 -10.48
CA SER A 290 4.31 20.67 -10.09
C SER A 290 2.95 21.36 -10.23
N LYS A 291 2.88 22.69 -10.24
CA LYS A 291 1.65 23.44 -10.53
C LYS A 291 1.18 23.25 -11.99
N ASP A 292 2.09 22.95 -12.92
CA ASP A 292 1.88 22.96 -14.37
C ASP A 292 2.16 21.60 -15.07
N ARG A 293 2.35 20.52 -14.29
CA ARG A 293 2.50 19.10 -14.72
C ARG A 293 3.79 18.70 -15.45
N ASN A 294 4.80 19.56 -15.60
CA ASN A 294 6.05 19.21 -16.30
C ASN A 294 7.19 18.73 -15.37
N VAL A 295 6.85 17.85 -14.42
CA VAL A 295 7.72 17.50 -13.28
C VAL A 295 8.81 16.48 -13.65
N ASN A 296 8.52 15.55 -14.58
CA ASN A 296 9.38 14.40 -14.90
C ASN A 296 10.66 14.74 -15.69
N ALA A 297 10.73 15.89 -16.38
CA ALA A 297 11.96 16.28 -17.06
C ALA A 297 13.00 16.83 -16.05
N MET A 298 12.58 17.81 -15.24
CA MET A 298 13.41 18.47 -14.21
C MET A 298 13.91 17.48 -13.16
N ALA A 299 13.04 16.56 -12.84
CA ALA A 299 13.30 15.34 -12.11
C ALA A 299 14.51 14.53 -12.54
N SER A 300 14.54 14.15 -13.81
CA SER A 300 15.62 13.36 -14.39
C SER A 300 16.94 14.12 -14.32
N ASP A 301 16.89 15.45 -14.54
CA ASP A 301 18.05 16.32 -14.47
C ASP A 301 18.65 16.40 -13.06
N LEU A 302 17.82 16.50 -12.02
CA LEU A 302 18.28 16.47 -10.63
C LEU A 302 18.92 15.11 -10.30
N ASN A 303 18.28 14.00 -10.66
CA ASN A 303 18.83 12.67 -10.40
C ASN A 303 20.21 12.47 -11.06
N ARG A 304 20.37 12.93 -12.29
CA ARG A 304 21.66 12.88 -12.99
C ARG A 304 22.77 13.65 -12.25
N LYS A 305 22.46 14.78 -11.63
CA LYS A 305 23.43 15.56 -10.84
C LYS A 305 23.79 14.89 -9.51
N LEU A 306 22.84 14.21 -8.88
CA LEU A 306 23.05 13.52 -7.59
C LEU A 306 23.82 12.21 -7.74
N THR A 307 23.85 11.64 -8.95
CA THR A 307 24.52 10.36 -9.26
C THR A 307 25.86 10.53 -9.98
N SER A 308 26.19 11.74 -10.43
CA SER A 308 27.48 12.11 -11.05
C SER A 308 28.51 12.53 -10.01
#